data_AF-L8X1T8-F1
#
_entry.id   AF-L8X1T8-F1
#
_cell.length_a   1.000
_cell.length_b   1.000
_cell.length_c   1.000
_cell.angle_alpha   90.00
_cell.angle_beta   90.00
_cell.angle_gamma   90.00
#
_symmetry.space_group_name_H-M   'P 1'
#
loop_
_entity.id
_entity.type
_entity.pdbx_description
1 polymer ?
#
loop_
_entity_poly.entity_id
_entity_poly.type
_entity_poly.pdbx_seq_one_letter_code
_entity_poly.pdbx_strand_id
1 'polypeptide(L)'
;MNTDGPGKSYNGVGPGSWEAGSYDYRVLPLPGTITHIDSHRMASWSYDPRKKEMITYDNEEIGVTKGQWIRNEGLAGAMYWELSGDKCPSNPNRPEMEKGPGKDASPGASLVQSRMLWVVYLEVQVKSMVDGIG
;
A
#
# COMPACT_ATOMS: atom_id res chain seq x y z
N MET A 1 -1.72 12.80 8.73
CA MET A 1 -1.40 13.14 10.14
C MET A 1 -2.62 13.67 10.86
N ASN A 2 -2.66 13.58 12.19
CA ASN A 2 -3.76 14.07 13.03
C ASN A 2 -5.13 13.51 12.63
N THR A 3 -5.21 12.22 12.35
CA THR A 3 -6.48 11.53 12.07
C THR A 3 -6.73 10.45 13.11
N ASP A 4 -8.00 10.20 13.43
CA ASP A 4 -8.42 9.08 14.28
C ASP A 4 -8.79 7.82 13.46
N GLY A 5 -8.47 7.81 12.16
CA GLY A 5 -8.63 6.65 11.28
C GLY A 5 -9.47 6.91 10.02
N PRO A 6 -9.92 5.84 9.33
CA PRO A 6 -10.66 5.95 8.09
C PRO A 6 -11.91 6.84 8.23
N GLY A 7 -12.11 7.73 7.27
CA GLY A 7 -13.25 8.66 7.26
C GLY A 7 -13.21 9.80 8.26
N LYS A 8 -12.12 9.97 9.00
CA LYS A 8 -11.93 11.08 9.92
C LYS A 8 -11.09 12.19 9.29
N SER A 9 -11.31 13.41 9.76
CA SER A 9 -10.49 14.56 9.38
C SER A 9 -9.02 14.30 9.67
N TYR A 10 -8.15 14.90 8.85
CA TYR A 10 -6.71 14.85 9.02
C TYR A 10 -6.13 16.26 8.81
N ASN A 11 -4.91 16.49 9.28
CA ASN A 11 -4.16 17.71 9.03
C ASN A 11 -2.69 17.36 8.79
N GLY A 12 -2.23 17.59 7.55
CA GLY A 12 -0.89 17.21 7.07
C GLY A 12 -0.84 15.78 6.54
N VAL A 13 0.07 15.52 5.59
CA VAL A 13 0.19 14.22 4.90
C VAL A 13 1.30 13.33 5.46
N GLY A 14 2.14 13.86 6.34
CA GLY A 14 3.31 13.15 6.87
C GLY A 14 4.51 13.25 5.93
N PRO A 15 5.63 12.59 6.27
CA PRO A 15 6.77 12.45 5.36
C PRO A 15 6.43 11.45 4.24
N GLY A 16 7.43 10.96 3.53
CA GLY A 16 7.27 9.91 2.53
C GLY A 16 8.61 9.38 2.07
N SER A 17 8.59 8.26 1.36
CA SER A 17 9.76 7.71 0.70
C SER A 17 10.06 8.44 -0.61
N TRP A 18 9.03 8.95 -1.30
CA TRP A 18 9.13 9.57 -2.61
C TRP A 18 8.90 11.07 -2.53
N GLU A 19 7.72 11.44 -2.08
CA GLU A 19 7.31 12.80 -1.74
C GLU A 19 6.49 12.78 -0.47
N ALA A 20 6.28 13.93 0.17
CA ALA A 20 5.49 14.01 1.40
C ALA A 20 4.09 13.40 1.19
N GLY A 21 3.72 12.43 2.02
CA GLY A 21 2.47 11.67 1.92
C GLY A 21 2.51 10.43 1.03
N SER A 22 3.64 10.13 0.37
CA SER A 22 3.77 8.97 -0.52
C SER A 22 4.89 8.04 -0.09
N TYR A 23 4.54 6.76 0.11
CA TYR A 23 5.44 5.72 0.59
C TYR A 23 5.51 4.55 -0.40
N ASP A 24 6.72 4.03 -0.62
CA ASP A 24 6.97 2.82 -1.38
C ASP A 24 6.40 1.65 -0.57
N TYR A 25 5.67 0.73 -1.20
CA TYR A 25 5.16 -0.46 -0.51
C TYR A 25 6.28 -1.27 0.18
N ARG A 26 7.49 -1.27 -0.40
CA ARG A 26 8.67 -1.94 0.15
C ARG A 26 9.07 -1.49 1.54
N VAL A 27 8.68 -0.29 1.98
CA VAL A 27 9.01 0.23 3.32
C VAL A 27 7.90 0.01 4.33
N LEU A 28 6.74 -0.50 3.89
CA LEU A 28 5.54 -0.65 4.70
C LEU A 28 5.35 -2.10 5.21
N PRO A 29 4.76 -2.29 6.41
CA PRO A 29 4.36 -1.25 7.36
C PRO A 29 5.55 -0.58 8.03
N LEU A 30 5.39 0.69 8.44
CA LEU A 30 6.42 1.40 9.20
C LEU A 30 6.54 0.83 10.62
N PRO A 31 7.74 0.86 11.23
CA PRO A 31 7.94 0.40 12.61
C PRO A 31 7.00 1.09 13.60
N GLY A 32 6.39 0.30 14.50
CA GLY A 32 5.49 0.81 15.54
C GLY A 32 4.06 1.11 15.08
N THR A 33 3.74 0.88 13.79
CA THR A 33 2.36 0.94 13.30
C THR A 33 1.62 -0.38 13.49
N ILE A 34 0.29 -0.31 13.56
CA ILE A 34 -0.61 -1.46 13.59
C ILE A 34 -1.31 -1.55 12.24
N THR A 35 -1.23 -2.71 11.57
CA THR A 35 -1.93 -2.95 10.30
C THR A 35 -3.38 -3.37 10.56
N HIS A 36 -4.29 -2.84 9.76
CA HIS A 36 -5.72 -3.09 9.79
C HIS A 36 -6.22 -3.48 8.39
N ILE A 37 -7.29 -4.27 8.36
CA ILE A 37 -7.91 -4.78 7.14
C ILE A 37 -9.42 -4.61 7.26
N ASP A 38 -10.05 -4.12 6.19
CA ASP A 38 -11.49 -4.21 5.96
C ASP A 38 -11.70 -5.14 4.76
N SER A 39 -12.06 -6.40 5.04
CA SER A 39 -12.26 -7.42 4.02
C SER A 39 -13.51 -7.17 3.16
N HIS A 40 -14.54 -6.51 3.71
CA HIS A 40 -15.73 -6.15 2.96
C HIS A 40 -15.42 -5.10 1.89
N ARG A 41 -14.51 -4.15 2.21
CA ARG A 41 -14.06 -3.12 1.27
C ARG A 41 -12.79 -3.49 0.49
N MET A 42 -12.22 -4.67 0.73
CA MET A 42 -10.91 -5.07 0.18
C MET A 42 -9.84 -3.97 0.35
N ALA A 43 -9.72 -3.45 1.58
CA ALA A 43 -8.85 -2.34 1.90
C ALA A 43 -7.98 -2.64 3.12
N SER A 44 -6.78 -2.06 3.15
CA SER A 44 -5.88 -2.12 4.30
C SER A 44 -5.18 -0.79 4.56
N TRP A 45 -4.76 -0.60 5.80
CA TRP A 45 -3.97 0.56 6.23
C TRP A 45 -3.11 0.19 7.43
N SER A 46 -2.08 0.98 7.71
CA SER A 46 -1.41 0.97 9.01
C SER A 46 -1.66 2.27 9.77
N TYR A 47 -1.66 2.18 11.10
CA TYR A 47 -1.91 3.32 11.98
C TYR A 47 -0.89 3.40 13.11
N ASP A 48 -0.29 4.58 13.30
CA ASP A 48 0.51 4.93 14.48
C ASP A 48 -0.35 5.79 15.44
N PRO A 49 -0.79 5.25 16.60
CA PRO A 49 -1.63 6.00 17.52
C PRO A 49 -0.90 7.14 18.23
N ARG A 50 0.44 7.13 18.29
CA ARG A 50 1.23 8.19 18.92
C ARG A 50 1.36 9.39 17.98
N LYS A 51 1.57 9.12 16.69
CA LYS A 51 1.66 10.15 15.64
C LYS A 51 0.30 10.56 15.07
N LYS A 52 -0.75 9.77 15.35
CA LYS A 52 -2.05 9.87 14.66
C LYS A 52 -1.87 9.86 13.14
N GLU A 53 -1.00 8.96 12.68
CA GLU A 53 -0.63 8.79 11.29
C GLU A 53 -1.28 7.54 10.73
N MET A 54 -1.97 7.68 9.61
CA MET A 54 -2.59 6.57 8.89
C MET A 54 -1.99 6.51 7.49
N ILE A 55 -1.53 5.33 7.08
CA ILE A 55 -1.00 5.07 5.75
C ILE A 55 -1.86 3.99 5.11
N THR A 56 -2.56 4.34 4.03
CA THR A 56 -3.36 3.40 3.24
C THR A 56 -2.51 2.74 2.18
N TYR A 57 -2.54 1.42 2.11
CA TYR A 57 -1.82 0.62 1.11
C TYR A 57 -2.45 -0.76 1.03
N ASP A 58 -2.30 -1.45 -0.10
CA ASP A 58 -2.66 -2.86 -0.18
C ASP A 58 -1.57 -3.69 0.49
N ASN A 59 -1.93 -4.48 1.50
CA ASN A 59 -1.06 -5.52 2.01
C ASN A 59 -1.18 -6.80 1.16
N GLU A 60 -0.42 -7.82 1.53
CA GLU A 60 -0.38 -9.09 0.81
C GLU A 60 -1.77 -9.75 0.70
N GLU A 61 -2.56 -9.69 1.77
CA GLU A 61 -3.91 -10.27 1.82
C GLU A 61 -4.87 -9.55 0.87
N ILE A 62 -4.85 -8.22 0.85
CA ILE A 62 -5.68 -7.42 -0.06
C ILE A 62 -5.22 -7.60 -1.51
N GLY A 63 -3.92 -7.67 -1.76
CA GLY A 63 -3.38 -7.97 -3.10
C GLY A 63 -3.89 -9.30 -3.65
N VAL A 64 -3.87 -10.36 -2.83
CA VAL A 64 -4.43 -11.68 -3.19
C VAL A 64 -5.94 -11.59 -3.41
N THR A 65 -6.67 -10.91 -2.51
CA THR A 65 -8.13 -10.78 -2.58
C THR A 65 -8.56 -10.06 -3.86
N LYS A 66 -7.89 -8.94 -4.20
CA LYS A 66 -8.13 -8.23 -5.47
C LYS A 66 -7.78 -9.08 -6.68
N GLY A 67 -6.69 -9.86 -6.62
CA GLY A 67 -6.35 -10.81 -7.67
C GLY A 67 -7.41 -11.88 -7.92
N GLN A 68 -8.04 -12.39 -6.85
CA GLN A 68 -9.16 -13.31 -6.97
C GLN A 68 -10.40 -12.62 -7.54
N TRP A 69 -10.71 -11.41 -7.09
CA TRP A 69 -11.83 -10.63 -7.60
C TRP A 69 -11.70 -10.35 -9.11
N ILE A 70 -10.53 -9.91 -9.57
CA ILE A 70 -10.21 -9.70 -11.00
C ILE A 70 -10.51 -10.95 -11.82
N ARG A 71 -10.07 -12.12 -11.34
CA ARG A 71 -10.34 -13.40 -12.01
C ARG A 71 -11.83 -13.72 -12.06
N ASN A 72 -12.55 -13.51 -10.96
CA ASN A 72 -13.97 -13.83 -10.85
C ASN A 72 -14.84 -12.94 -11.73
N GLU A 73 -14.48 -11.67 -11.87
CA GLU A 73 -15.16 -10.70 -12.74
C GLU A 73 -14.76 -10.82 -14.22
N GLY A 74 -13.84 -11.73 -14.56
CA GLY A 74 -13.36 -11.89 -15.94
C GLY A 74 -12.56 -10.70 -16.46
N LEU A 75 -11.96 -9.91 -15.56
CA LEU A 75 -11.07 -8.80 -15.93
C LEU A 75 -9.73 -9.33 -16.45
N ALA A 76 -9.09 -8.55 -17.32
CA ALA A 76 -7.90 -8.99 -18.04
C ALA A 76 -6.65 -9.16 -17.14
N GLY A 77 -6.59 -8.52 -15.96
CA GLY A 77 -5.45 -8.59 -15.04
C GLY A 77 -5.30 -7.37 -14.11
N ALA A 78 -4.06 -7.08 -13.70
CA ALA A 78 -3.67 -5.96 -12.81
C ALA A 78 -2.44 -5.18 -13.30
N MET A 79 -2.32 -3.90 -12.91
CA MET A 79 -1.21 -2.97 -13.13
C MET A 79 -0.83 -2.41 -11.77
N TYR A 80 0.41 -1.96 -11.69
CA TYR A 80 1.02 -1.46 -10.49
C TYR A 80 1.73 -0.17 -10.83
N TRP A 81 1.53 0.85 -9.98
CA TRP A 81 2.25 2.10 -10.05
C TRP A 81 3.05 2.27 -8.75
N GLU A 82 4.36 2.09 -8.73
CA GLU A 82 5.21 1.56 -9.80
C GLU A 82 6.13 0.44 -9.27
N LEU A 83 6.87 -0.23 -10.15
CA LEU A 83 7.59 -1.47 -9.82
C LEU A 83 8.77 -1.27 -8.86
N SER A 84 9.38 -0.09 -8.81
CA SER A 84 10.39 0.26 -7.82
C SER A 84 9.77 0.35 -6.41
N GLY A 85 8.46 0.58 -6.28
CA GLY A 85 7.77 0.57 -5.00
C GLY A 85 7.64 -0.81 -4.36
N ASP A 86 7.77 -1.91 -5.11
CA ASP A 86 7.41 -3.25 -4.64
C ASP A 86 8.48 -3.94 -3.77
N LYS A 87 8.04 -4.91 -2.95
CA LYS A 87 8.91 -5.81 -2.19
C LYS A 87 9.55 -6.83 -3.12
N CYS A 88 10.80 -7.19 -2.86
CA CYS A 88 11.49 -8.28 -3.55
C CYS A 88 12.16 -9.17 -2.49
N PRO A 89 11.46 -10.16 -1.92
CA PRO A 89 12.01 -10.98 -0.83
C PRO A 89 13.23 -11.79 -1.27
N SER A 90 13.34 -12.16 -2.55
CA SER A 90 14.52 -12.84 -3.10
C SER A 90 15.72 -11.92 -3.29
N ASN A 91 15.52 -10.60 -3.35
CA ASN A 91 16.58 -9.62 -3.50
C ASN A 91 16.19 -8.28 -2.85
N PRO A 92 16.18 -8.18 -1.51
CA PRO A 92 15.73 -6.97 -0.80
C PRO A 92 16.66 -5.77 -1.02
N ASN A 93 17.90 -6.01 -1.43
CA ASN A 93 18.94 -4.99 -1.66
C ASN A 93 19.22 -4.74 -3.15
N ARG A 94 18.19 -4.89 -4.00
CA ARG A 94 18.33 -4.69 -5.45
C ARG A 94 19.00 -3.35 -5.80
N PRO A 95 20.06 -3.34 -6.62
CA PRO A 95 20.89 -2.16 -6.86
C PRO A 95 20.18 -1.05 -7.63
N GLU A 96 19.17 -1.38 -8.43
CA GLU A 96 18.36 -0.44 -9.22
C GLU A 96 17.43 0.44 -8.36
N MET A 97 17.35 0.15 -7.06
CA MET A 97 16.46 0.86 -6.16
C MET A 97 17.05 2.13 -5.63
N GLU A 98 16.22 3.16 -5.55
CA GLU A 98 16.59 4.36 -4.83
C GLU A 98 16.91 4.05 -3.36
N LYS A 99 18.03 4.60 -2.93
CA LYS A 99 18.55 4.51 -1.56
C LYS A 99 18.47 5.89 -0.93
N GLY A 100 18.26 5.94 0.38
CA GLY A 100 18.18 7.19 1.12
C GLY A 100 17.38 7.02 2.41
N PRO A 101 17.27 8.08 3.21
CA PRO A 101 16.47 8.07 4.43
C PRO A 101 15.03 7.64 4.16
N GLY A 102 14.50 6.70 4.95
CA GLY A 102 13.13 6.22 4.80
C GLY A 102 12.91 5.23 3.66
N LYS A 103 13.98 4.68 3.05
CA LYS A 103 13.92 3.61 2.03
C LYS A 103 14.29 2.22 2.55
N ASP A 104 14.43 2.06 3.86
CA ASP A 104 14.75 0.78 4.49
C ASP A 104 13.64 -0.24 4.24
N ALA A 105 13.99 -1.40 3.68
CA ALA A 105 13.01 -2.40 3.30
C ALA A 105 12.37 -3.05 4.53
N SER A 106 11.04 -3.13 4.51
CA SER A 106 10.23 -3.90 5.43
C SER A 106 10.01 -5.31 4.87
N PRO A 107 10.15 -6.39 5.68
CA PRO A 107 9.90 -7.76 5.23
C PRO A 107 8.50 -7.93 4.62
N GLY A 108 8.37 -8.85 3.67
CA GLY A 108 7.09 -9.25 3.09
C GLY A 108 7.20 -9.71 1.65
N ALA A 109 6.07 -10.12 1.10
CA ALA A 109 5.93 -10.56 -0.27
C ALA A 109 5.72 -9.39 -1.24
N SER A 110 6.23 -9.60 -2.46
CA SER A 110 5.89 -8.81 -3.64
C SER A 110 4.39 -8.89 -3.92
N LEU A 111 3.77 -7.74 -4.23
CA LEU A 111 2.40 -7.73 -4.77
C LEU A 111 2.40 -8.11 -6.26
N VAL A 112 3.51 -7.88 -6.96
CA VAL A 112 3.67 -8.21 -8.38
C VAL A 112 4.11 -9.66 -8.53
N GLN A 113 3.14 -10.57 -8.59
CA GLN A 113 3.43 -11.98 -8.88
C GLN A 113 3.47 -12.24 -10.40
N SER A 114 4.46 -13.01 -10.84
CA SER A 114 4.73 -13.37 -12.25
C SER A 114 3.61 -14.15 -12.97
N ARG A 115 2.46 -14.36 -12.33
CA ARG A 115 1.30 -15.07 -12.88
C ARG A 115 0.10 -14.16 -13.17
N MET A 116 0.19 -12.85 -12.93
CA MET A 116 -0.91 -11.92 -13.20
C MET A 116 -0.44 -10.83 -14.18
N LEU A 117 -0.95 -10.90 -15.40
CA LEU A 117 -0.60 -10.02 -16.51
C LEU A 117 -1.83 -9.13 -16.81
N TRP A 118 -1.67 -7.80 -16.61
CA TRP A 118 -2.38 -6.67 -17.25
C TRP A 118 -3.57 -5.94 -16.57
N VAL A 119 -3.27 -4.75 -16.07
CA VAL A 119 -4.06 -3.50 -15.81
C VAL A 119 -5.10 -3.39 -14.67
N VAL A 120 -4.69 -2.70 -13.59
CA VAL A 120 -5.41 -2.09 -12.46
C VAL A 120 -4.63 -0.85 -12.03
N TYR A 121 -5.29 0.26 -11.74
CA TYR A 121 -4.68 1.45 -11.16
C TYR A 121 -4.66 1.28 -9.64
N LEU A 122 -3.47 1.22 -9.03
CA LEU A 122 -3.34 1.29 -7.58
C LEU A 122 -2.35 2.40 -7.25
N GLU A 123 -2.89 3.61 -7.19
CA GLU A 123 -2.25 4.69 -6.46
C GLU A 123 -2.08 4.26 -5.01
N VAL A 124 -0.84 4.24 -4.52
CA VAL A 124 -0.58 4.57 -3.13
C VAL A 124 -0.85 6.07 -3.00
N GLN A 125 -2.13 6.44 -2.96
CA GLN A 125 -2.56 7.78 -2.58
C GLN A 125 -3.23 7.72 -1.23
N VAL A 126 -2.87 8.69 -0.39
CA VAL A 126 -3.71 9.18 0.70
C VAL A 126 -4.99 9.76 0.04
N LYS A 127 -5.93 8.89 -0.30
CA LYS A 127 -7.24 9.27 -0.80
C LYS A 127 -8.24 8.96 0.29
N SER A 128 -8.85 10.01 0.84
CA SER A 128 -10.05 9.90 1.66
C SER A 128 -11.09 9.12 0.87
N MET A 129 -11.20 7.80 1.12
CA MET A 129 -12.24 6.96 0.55
C MET A 129 -13.23 6.61 1.65
N VAL A 130 -14.18 7.51 1.84
CA VAL A 130 -15.52 7.11 2.27
C VAL A 130 -16.46 7.87 1.36
N ASP A 131 -16.90 7.22 0.30
CA ASP A 131 -18.27 7.31 -0.17
C ASP A 131 -18.59 6.01 -0.90
N GLY A 132 -19.74 5.45 -0.52
CA GLY A 132 -20.12 4.07 -0.79
C GLY A 132 -20.44 3.79 -2.26
N ILE A 133 -20.22 2.54 -2.64
CA ILE A 133 -20.85 1.94 -3.80
C ILE A 133 -22.14 1.30 -3.28
N GLY A 134 -23.27 1.93 -3.62
CA GLY A 134 -24.57 1.28 -3.69
C GLY A 134 -24.87 0.84 -5.12
#